data_AF-A0A538LSR7-F1
#
_entry.id   AF-A0A538LSR7-F1
#
_cell.length_a   1.000
_cell.length_b   1.000
_cell.length_c   1.000
_cell.angle_alpha   90.00
_cell.angle_beta   90.00
_cell.angle_gamma   90.00
#
_symmetry.space_group_name_H-M   'P 1'
#
loop_
_entity.id
_entity.type
_entity.pdbx_description
1 polymer ?
#
loop_
_entity_poly.entity_id
_entity_poly.type
_entity_poly.pdbx_seq_one_letter_code
_entity_poly.pdbx_strand_id
1 'polypeptide(L)' 'MDCSRDGWLQHTLDGRYVFAGDIGDVIETATHRVVARIGNLLNTRKFVEIDSLGGRPVASSGRQGVGQVR' A
#
# COMPACT_ATOMS: atom_id res chain seq x y z
N MET A 1 -18.22 -18.74 5.63
CA MET A 1 -17.58 -17.77 4.73
C MET A 1 -18.08 -16.41 5.12
N ASP A 2 -17.25 -15.61 5.78
CA ASP A 2 -17.54 -14.18 5.91
C ASP A 2 -17.04 -13.51 4.63
N CYS A 3 -17.89 -12.75 3.95
CA CYS A 3 -17.49 -11.84 2.86
C CYS A 3 -17.30 -10.42 3.42
N SER A 4 -16.97 -10.28 4.71
CA SER A 4 -16.84 -8.99 5.39
C SER A 4 -15.44 -8.39 5.28
N ARG A 5 -14.51 -9.13 4.67
CA ARG A 5 -13.15 -8.69 4.38
C ARG A 5 -13.17 -7.62 3.29
N ASP A 6 -12.97 -6.39 3.71
CA ASP A 6 -12.86 -5.20 2.87
C ASP A 6 -11.39 -5.02 2.40
N GLY A 7 -10.78 -6.15 2.03
CA GLY A 7 -9.37 -6.22 1.65
C GLY A 7 -9.09 -5.31 0.45
N TRP A 8 -7.91 -4.70 0.44
CA TRP A 8 -7.46 -3.83 -0.64
C TRP A 8 -6.08 -4.25 -1.12
N LEU A 9 -5.81 -3.94 -2.38
CA LEU A 9 -4.49 -4.00 -2.99
C LEU A 9 -4.11 -2.57 -3.38
N GLN A 10 -2.90 -2.13 -3.03
CA GLN A 10 -2.38 -0.82 -3.41
C GLN A 10 -0.96 -1.01 -3.92
N HIS A 11 -0.67 -0.47 -5.11
CA HIS A 11 0.71 -0.32 -5.55
C HIS A 11 1.33 0.88 -4.83
N THR A 12 2.61 0.77 -4.47
CA THR A 12 3.41 1.95 -4.11
C THR A 12 3.43 2.94 -5.27
N LEU A 13 3.67 4.22 -4.99
CA LEU A 13 3.63 5.27 -6.01
C LEU A 13 4.63 5.00 -7.15
N ASP A 14 5.78 4.42 -6.84
CA ASP A 14 6.80 4.00 -7.81
C ASP A 14 6.47 2.68 -8.53
N GLY A 15 5.41 1.99 -8.13
CA GLY A 15 4.96 0.70 -8.67
C GLY A 15 5.81 -0.51 -8.28
N ARG A 16 6.84 -0.34 -7.44
CA ARG A 16 7.78 -1.41 -7.11
C ARG A 16 7.19 -2.49 -6.22
N TYR A 17 6.22 -2.14 -5.38
CA TYR A 17 5.58 -3.07 -4.47
C TYR A 17 4.06 -3.01 -4.52
N VAL A 18 3.42 -4.11 -4.14
CA VAL A 18 1.98 -4.20 -3.86
C VAL A 18 1.78 -4.53 -2.39
N PHE A 19 0.97 -3.75 -1.70
CA PHE A 19 0.52 -4.01 -0.34
C PHE A 19 -0.85 -4.68 -0.36
N ALA A 20 -0.98 -5.80 0.36
CA ALA A 20 -2.23 -6.54 0.48
C ALA A 20 -2.83 -6.39 1.88
N GLY A 21 -3.89 -5.59 2.03
CA GLY A 21 -4.49 -5.27 3.32
C GLY A 21 -5.18 -6.45 4.04
N ASP A 22 -5.64 -7.49 3.34
CA ASP A 22 -6.28 -8.63 4.04
C ASP A 22 -5.26 -9.48 4.82
N ILE A 23 -4.07 -9.67 4.23
CA ILE A 23 -3.05 -10.59 4.73
C ILE A 23 -1.78 -9.88 5.19
N GLY A 24 -1.62 -8.58 4.92
CA GLY A 24 -0.46 -7.77 5.28
C GLY A 24 0.83 -8.09 4.52
N ASP A 25 0.74 -8.80 3.39
CA ASP A 25 1.90 -9.10 2.55
C ASP A 25 2.34 -7.88 1.75
N VAL A 26 3.66 -7.78 1.56
CA VAL A 26 4.32 -6.86 0.63
C VAL A 26 4.91 -7.69 -0.50
N ILE A 27 4.43 -7.46 -1.72
CA ILE A 27 4.79 -8.23 -2.90
C ILE A 27 5.66 -7.37 -3.80
N GLU A 28 6.82 -7.84 -4.21
CA GLU A 28 7.64 -7.16 -5.23
C GLU A 28 7.04 -7.40 -6.62
N THR A 29 6.71 -6.32 -7.34
CA THR A 29 5.97 -6.40 -8.61
C THR A 29 6.77 -7.08 -9.71
N ALA A 30 8.09 -6.91 -9.75
CA ALA A 30 8.94 -7.48 -10.80
C ALA A 30 9.06 -9.01 -10.72
N THR A 31 9.05 -9.57 -9.51
CA THR A 31 9.30 -11.00 -9.27
C THR A 31 8.06 -11.75 -8.79
N HIS A 32 6.99 -11.04 -8.44
CA HIS A 32 5.78 -11.56 -7.81
C HIS A 32 6.05 -12.36 -6.53
N ARG A 33 7.11 -12.01 -5.80
CA ARG A 33 7.47 -12.65 -4.54
C ARG A 33 7.04 -11.80 -3.36
N VAL A 34 6.56 -12.45 -2.31
CA VAL A 34 6.39 -11.82 -1.01
C VAL A 34 7.78 -11.52 -0.45
N VAL A 35 8.07 -10.24 -0.25
CA VAL A 35 9.38 -9.77 0.25
C VAL A 35 9.33 -9.33 1.70
N ALA A 36 8.14 -9.02 2.22
CA ALA A 36 7.94 -8.69 3.63
C ALA A 36 6.49 -8.93 4.05
N ARG A 37 6.27 -8.90 5.36
CA ARG A 37 4.96 -8.89 6.00
C ARG A 37 4.88 -7.71 6.96
N ILE A 38 3.87 -6.86 6.80
CA ILE A 38 3.59 -5.74 7.70
C ILE A 38 2.33 -6.09 8.49
N GLY A 39 2.49 -6.53 9.74
CA GLY A 39 1.37 -6.98 10.59
C GLY A 39 0.29 -5.91 10.77
N ASN A 40 0.66 -4.63 10.81
CA ASN A 40 -0.27 -3.52 10.97
C ASN A 40 -1.21 -3.31 9.78
N LEU A 41 -0.93 -3.92 8.62
CA LEU A 41 -1.83 -3.87 7.48
C LEU A 41 -2.97 -4.88 7.58
N LEU A 42 -2.85 -5.91 8.44
CA LEU A 42 -3.80 -7.01 8.54
C LEU A 42 -5.23 -6.53 8.79
N ASN A 43 -6.13 -6.91 7.88
CA ASN A 43 -7.55 -6.58 7.91
C ASN A 43 -7.83 -5.07 8.07
N THR A 44 -6.94 -4.23 7.55
CA THR A 44 -7.16 -2.78 7.52
C THR A 44 -8.13 -2.41 6.42
N ARG A 45 -9.02 -1.44 6.68
CA ARG A 45 -9.98 -0.93 5.68
C ARG A 45 -9.49 0.32 4.95
N LYS A 46 -8.47 0.98 5.49
CA LYS A 46 -7.95 2.26 5.00
C LYS A 46 -6.43 2.25 5.08
N PHE A 47 -5.83 2.82 4.06
CA PHE A 47 -4.40 2.98 3.93
C PHE A 47 -4.11 4.25 3.11
N VAL A 48 -3.01 4.91 3.44
CA VAL A 48 -2.45 6.01 2.67
C VAL A 48 -0.94 5.89 2.69
N GLU A 49 -0.34 5.97 1.51
CA GLU A 49 1.10 6.10 1.33
C GLU A 49 1.44 7.60 1.33
N ILE A 50 2.52 7.96 2.01
CA ILE A 50 3.06 9.32 2.05
C ILE A 50 4.53 9.27 1.65
N ASP A 51 4.85 9.84 0.51
CA ASP A 51 6.21 9.95 0.01
C ASP A 51 6.83 11.24 0.52
N SER A 52 8.01 11.13 1.13
CA SER A 52 8.72 12.26 1.72
C SER A 52 10.11 12.42 1.12
N LEU A 53 10.47 13.66 0.77
CA LEU A 53 11.80 14.04 0.33
C LEU A 53 12.35 15.12 1.27
N GLY A 54 13.52 14.88 1.87
CA GLY A 54 14.10 15.83 2.83
C GLY A 54 13.19 16.11 4.04
N GLY A 55 12.41 15.12 4.50
CA GLY A 55 11.48 15.26 5.63
C GLY A 55 10.18 15.99 5.29
N ARG A 56 9.94 16.34 4.03
CA ARG A 56 8.70 17.00 3.57
C ARG A 56 7.88 16.05 2.71
N PRO A 57 6.56 15.92 2.94
CA PRO A 57 5.67 15.20 2.03
C PRO A 57 5.71 15.83 0.63
N VAL A 58 5.93 15.02 -0.39
CA VAL A 58 5.96 15.43 -1.81
C VAL A 58 4.86 14.77 -2.63
N ALA A 59 4.40 13.58 -2.23
CA ALA A 59 3.29 12.89 -2.84
C ALA A 59 2.55 12.00 -1.86
N SER A 60 1.35 11.59 -2.23
CA SER A 60 0.57 10.59 -1.52
C SER A 60 -0.18 9.67 -2.49
N SER A 61 -0.44 8.44 -2.06
CA SER A 61 -1.25 7.49 -2.83
C SER A 61 -2.22 6.74 -1.93
N GLY A 62 -3.38 6.37 -2.47
CA GLY A 62 -4.35 5.54 -1.78
C GLY A 62 -5.54 5.21 -2.66
N ARG A 63 -6.55 4.57 -2.07
CA ARG A 63 -7.78 4.13 -2.76
C ARG A 63 -8.49 5.27 -3.52
N GLN A 64 -8.36 6.50 -3.02
CA GLN A 64 -9.06 7.67 -3.55
C GLN A 64 -8.28 8.40 -4.66
N GLY A 65 -7.03 8.01 -4.92
CA GLY A 65 -6.19 8.61 -5.95
C GLY A 65 -4.80 8.98 -5.45
N VAL A 66 -4.14 9.83 -6.23
CA VAL A 66 -2.76 10.29 -6.01
C VAL A 66 -2.76 11.81 -5.81
N GLY A 67 -2.00 12.28 -4.83
CA GLY A 67 -1.73 13.70 -4.60
C GLY A 67 -0.24 14.02 -4.82
N GLN A 68 0.06 15.20 -5.35
CA GLN A 68 1.44 15.68 -5.54
C GLN A 68 1.54 17.17 -5.21
N VAL A 69 2.67 17.56 -4.61
CA VAL A 69 3.05 18.97 -4.44
C VAL A 69 3.73 19.44 -5.72
N ARG A 70 3.32 20.60 -6.26
CA ARG A 70 3.95 21.27 -7.41
C ARG A 70 4.68 22.52 -6.96
#